data_AF-A0A8H9C9F4-F1
#
_entry.id   AF-A0A8H9C9F4-F1
#
_cell.length_a   1.000
_cell.length_b   1.000
_cell.length_c   1.000
_cell.angle_alpha   90.00
_cell.angle_beta   90.00
_cell.angle_gamma   90.00
#
_symmetry.space_group_name_H-M   'P 1'
#
loop_
_entity.id
_entity.type
_entity.pdbx_description
1 polymer ?
#
loop_
_entity_poly.entity_id
_entity_poly.type
_entity_poly.pdbx_seq_one_letter_code
_entity_poly.pdbx_strand_id
1 'polypeptide(L)'
;MTDDDKQTPDDRAPRRGGRAPSGKRGKFAFRVTAELREKLEAAAAASGRPVSEEIEMRLEASFREPEIIEDAVDRAKNAMLDVLVEKEKKNHGGPYGTYAGLVFGNMLSERVNEAKQMFGSNVEWIFDDAMVGYVYHAMQNTAGLIIVDVVKTYRNSHQPISMMARGLGIDIEGLTEDQMREKVADHFKQHAPPLR
;
A
#
# COMPACT_ATOMS: atom_id res chain seq x y z
N MET A 1 -23.72 53.57 72.83
CA MET A 1 -24.50 52.34 73.03
C MET A 1 -25.75 52.48 72.20
N THR A 2 -25.64 52.05 70.94
CA THR A 2 -26.72 51.60 70.05
C THR A 2 -26.00 50.99 68.86
N ASP A 3 -25.80 49.68 68.99
CA ASP A 3 -25.44 48.76 67.93
C ASP A 3 -26.51 48.82 66.84
N ASP A 4 -26.10 49.02 65.59
CA ASP A 4 -26.98 48.83 64.44
C ASP A 4 -26.26 47.96 63.41
N ASP A 5 -26.78 46.74 63.36
CA ASP A 5 -26.35 45.56 62.65
C ASP A 5 -26.72 45.69 61.16
N LYS A 6 -25.74 45.52 60.25
CA LYS A 6 -26.01 45.34 58.82
C LYS A 6 -25.18 44.20 58.26
N GLN A 7 -25.71 43.00 58.40
CA GLN A 7 -25.43 41.89 57.49
C GLN A 7 -25.77 42.29 56.05
N THR A 8 -24.88 41.95 55.11
CA THR A 8 -25.25 41.76 53.71
C THR A 8 -24.60 40.47 53.21
N PRO A 9 -25.36 39.39 52.99
CA PRO A 9 -24.89 38.25 52.24
C PRO A 9 -25.20 38.51 50.76
N ASP A 10 -24.17 38.75 49.93
CA ASP A 10 -24.33 38.71 48.47
C ASP A 10 -23.63 37.47 47.93
N ASP A 11 -24.39 36.38 47.94
CA ASP A 11 -24.18 35.12 47.22
C ASP A 11 -24.10 35.39 45.70
N ARG A 12 -22.93 35.85 45.23
CA ARG A 12 -22.64 35.83 43.80
C ARG A 12 -22.22 34.43 43.38
N ALA A 13 -23.23 33.63 43.06
CA ALA A 13 -23.10 32.35 42.37
C ALA A 13 -22.09 32.47 41.19
N PRO A 14 -21.22 31.47 40.96
CA PRO A 14 -20.34 31.47 39.81
C PRO A 14 -21.19 31.46 38.53
N ARG A 15 -21.04 32.52 37.73
CA ARG A 15 -21.70 32.65 36.43
C ARG A 15 -21.34 31.42 35.60
N ARG A 16 -22.35 30.58 35.35
CA ARG A 16 -22.28 29.40 34.48
C ARG A 16 -21.55 29.77 33.19
N GLY A 17 -20.47 29.06 32.91
CA GLY A 17 -19.66 29.23 31.70
C GLY A 17 -20.55 29.18 30.46
N GLY A 18 -20.74 30.34 29.84
CA GLY A 18 -21.35 30.41 28.52
C GLY A 18 -20.51 29.62 27.54
N ARG A 19 -21.16 28.77 26.76
CA ARG A 19 -20.55 28.05 25.64
C ARG A 19 -19.82 29.07 24.75
N ALA A 20 -18.53 28.83 24.49
CA ALA A 20 -17.72 29.72 23.66
C ALA A 20 -18.43 29.96 22.31
N PRO A 21 -18.50 31.21 21.83
CA PRO A 21 -19.17 31.54 20.57
C PRO A 21 -18.47 30.80 19.43
N SER A 22 -19.15 29.82 18.84
CA SER A 22 -18.66 29.11 17.65
C SER A 22 -18.59 30.10 16.49
N GLY A 23 -17.39 30.31 15.95
CA GLY A 23 -17.17 31.12 14.75
C GLY A 23 -16.30 32.36 14.92
N LYS A 24 -15.88 32.73 16.14
CA LYS A 24 -14.84 33.76 16.30
C LYS A 24 -13.46 33.14 16.07
N ARG A 25 -12.74 33.63 15.07
CA ARG A 25 -11.33 33.27 14.82
C ARG A 25 -10.51 33.61 16.05
N GLY A 26 -9.77 32.64 16.58
CA GLY A 26 -8.85 32.85 17.68
C GLY A 26 -7.68 33.73 17.24
N LYS A 27 -7.17 34.58 18.14
CA LYS A 27 -5.94 35.31 17.88
C LYS A 27 -4.76 34.39 18.21
N PHE A 28 -3.94 34.07 17.21
CA PHE A 28 -2.70 33.32 17.40
C PHE A 28 -1.50 34.24 17.12
N ALA A 29 -0.53 34.28 18.03
CA ALA A 29 0.68 35.08 17.87
C ALA A 29 1.85 34.14 17.55
N PHE A 30 2.45 34.32 16.36
CA PHE A 30 3.61 33.55 15.94
C PHE A 30 4.90 34.33 16.23
N ARG A 31 5.93 33.61 16.69
CA ARG A 31 7.31 34.08 16.62
C ARG A 31 7.94 33.44 15.39
N VAL A 32 8.36 34.25 14.45
CA VAL A 32 8.98 33.80 13.19
C VAL A 32 10.31 34.53 12.99
N THR A 33 11.20 33.94 12.22
CA THR A 33 12.43 34.61 11.78
C THR A 33 12.11 35.75 10.82
N ALA A 34 13.02 36.72 10.70
CA ALA A 34 12.85 37.83 9.75
C ALA A 34 12.71 37.32 8.32
N GLU A 35 13.52 36.33 7.93
CA GLU A 35 13.48 35.71 6.61
C GLU A 35 12.12 35.03 6.32
N LEU A 36 11.56 34.28 7.29
CA LEU A 36 10.27 33.64 7.10
C LEU A 36 9.14 34.68 6.98
N ARG A 37 9.23 35.75 7.76
CA ARG A 37 8.27 36.87 7.68
C ARG A 37 8.29 37.51 6.30
N GLU A 38 9.47 37.81 5.77
CA GLU A 38 9.63 38.40 4.43
C GLU A 38 9.05 37.49 3.34
N LYS A 39 9.31 36.17 3.42
CA LYS A 39 8.72 35.19 2.50
C LYS A 39 7.19 35.15 2.57
N LEU A 40 6.61 35.23 3.77
CA LEU A 40 5.16 35.25 3.95
C LEU A 40 4.52 36.55 3.43
N GLU A 41 5.15 37.70 3.67
CA GLU A 41 4.70 39.00 3.15
C GLU A 41 4.77 39.04 1.62
N ALA A 42 5.85 38.54 1.02
CA ALA A 42 6.00 38.43 -0.44
C ALA A 42 4.94 37.50 -1.06
N ALA A 43 4.71 36.33 -0.46
CA ALA A 43 3.68 35.39 -0.92
C ALA A 43 2.27 35.98 -0.81
N ALA A 44 1.95 36.61 0.32
CA ALA A 44 0.68 37.27 0.55
C ALA A 44 0.42 38.38 -0.49
N ALA A 45 1.44 39.20 -0.78
CA ALA A 45 1.38 40.22 -1.82
C ALA A 45 1.15 39.62 -3.23
N ALA A 46 1.87 38.55 -3.58
CA ALA A 46 1.71 37.86 -4.86
C ALA A 46 0.31 37.25 -5.03
N SER A 47 -0.26 36.70 -3.96
CA SER A 47 -1.60 36.12 -3.93
C SER A 47 -2.74 37.14 -3.80
N GLY A 48 -2.43 38.40 -3.50
CA GLY A 48 -3.42 39.45 -3.22
C GLY A 48 -4.22 39.24 -1.92
N ARG A 49 -3.62 38.58 -0.91
CA ARG A 49 -4.28 38.22 0.36
C ARG A 49 -3.56 38.85 1.56
N PRO A 50 -4.22 39.07 2.70
CA PRO A 50 -3.54 39.47 3.92
C PRO A 50 -2.65 38.34 4.45
N VAL A 51 -1.52 38.69 5.08
CA VAL A 51 -0.53 37.73 5.61
C VAL A 51 -1.15 36.68 6.53
N SER A 52 -2.13 37.07 7.35
CA SER A 52 -2.85 36.12 8.23
C SER A 52 -3.62 35.05 7.46
N GLU A 53 -4.25 35.43 6.35
CA GLU A 53 -5.02 34.49 5.52
C GLU A 53 -4.10 33.57 4.70
N GLU A 54 -2.96 34.09 4.24
CA GLU A 54 -1.92 33.28 3.60
C GLU A 54 -1.34 32.24 4.57
N ILE A 55 -1.11 32.61 5.84
CA ILE A 55 -0.66 31.68 6.89
C ILE A 55 -1.70 30.59 7.15
N GLU A 56 -2.98 30.97 7.33
CA GLU A 56 -4.06 30.01 7.54
C GLU A 56 -4.15 29.03 6.36
N MET A 57 -4.12 29.54 5.12
CA MET A 57 -4.21 28.72 3.91
C MET A 57 -3.04 27.74 3.77
N ARG A 58 -1.81 28.18 4.06
CA ARG A 58 -0.63 27.30 4.03
C ARG A 58 -0.66 26.25 5.12
N LEU A 59 -1.07 26.61 6.33
CA LEU A 59 -1.22 25.65 7.42
C LEU A 59 -2.28 24.61 7.07
N GLU A 60 -3.44 25.05 6.60
CA GLU A 60 -4.51 24.16 6.19
C GLU A 60 -4.08 23.24 5.03
N ALA A 61 -3.37 23.78 4.03
CA ALA A 61 -2.77 22.99 2.96
C ALA A 61 -1.78 21.96 3.53
N SER A 62 -0.92 22.33 4.48
CA SER A 62 0.04 21.41 5.08
C SER A 62 -0.61 20.25 5.85
N PHE A 63 -1.84 20.44 6.36
CA PHE A 63 -2.60 19.35 6.99
C PHE A 63 -3.32 18.47 5.98
N ARG A 64 -3.68 18.98 4.79
CA ARG A 64 -4.31 18.21 3.71
C ARG A 64 -3.31 17.52 2.78
N GLU A 65 -2.12 18.09 2.62
CA GLU A 65 -1.08 17.58 1.71
C GLU A 65 -0.74 16.11 1.98
N PRO A 66 -0.55 15.65 3.24
CA PRO A 66 -0.28 14.23 3.50
C PRO A 66 -1.37 13.32 2.96
N GLU A 67 -2.65 13.64 3.19
CA GLU A 67 -3.80 12.84 2.72
C GLU A 67 -3.91 12.84 1.19
N ILE A 68 -3.68 14.00 0.55
CA ILE A 68 -3.71 14.13 -0.90
C ILE A 68 -2.54 13.37 -1.54
N ILE A 69 -1.35 13.45 -0.94
CA ILE A 69 -0.16 12.73 -1.42
C ILE A 69 -0.38 11.23 -1.26
N GLU A 70 -0.90 10.78 -0.12
CA GLU A 70 -1.21 9.37 0.13
C GLU A 70 -2.24 8.82 -0.87
N ASP A 71 -3.37 9.51 -1.07
CA ASP A 71 -4.39 9.11 -2.05
C ASP A 71 -3.83 9.13 -3.50
N ALA A 72 -3.03 10.14 -3.85
CA ALA A 72 -2.42 10.22 -5.17
C ALA A 72 -1.41 9.09 -5.41
N VAL A 73 -0.60 8.76 -4.41
CA VAL A 73 0.37 7.65 -4.44
C VAL A 73 -0.36 6.32 -4.55
N ASP A 74 -1.44 6.11 -3.79
CA ASP A 74 -2.21 4.87 -3.85
C ASP A 74 -2.92 4.66 -5.19
N ARG A 75 -3.50 5.73 -5.77
CA ARG A 75 -4.08 5.67 -7.12
C ARG A 75 -3.02 5.35 -8.17
N ALA A 76 -1.85 5.98 -8.08
CA ALA A 76 -0.73 5.70 -8.98
C ALA A 76 -0.23 4.25 -8.84
N LYS A 77 -0.13 3.75 -7.59
CA LYS A 77 0.25 2.37 -7.28
C LYS A 77 -0.73 1.37 -7.90
N ASN A 78 -2.03 1.57 -7.71
CA ASN A 78 -3.06 0.67 -8.23
C ASN A 78 -3.10 0.68 -9.76
N ALA A 79 -3.00 1.85 -10.39
CA ALA A 79 -2.92 1.95 -11.84
C ALA A 79 -1.66 1.26 -12.39
N MET A 80 -0.53 1.36 -11.71
CA MET A 80 0.71 0.68 -12.11
C MET A 80 0.62 -0.83 -11.93
N LEU A 81 0.00 -1.31 -10.85
CA LEU A 81 -0.28 -2.73 -10.63
C LEU A 81 -1.19 -3.29 -11.72
N ASP A 82 -2.25 -2.58 -12.10
CA ASP A 82 -3.15 -3.00 -13.18
C ASP A 82 -2.40 -3.13 -14.51
N VAL A 83 -1.56 -2.13 -14.84
CA VAL A 83 -0.73 -2.17 -16.05
C VAL A 83 0.27 -3.33 -16.02
N LEU A 84 0.90 -3.58 -14.86
CA LEU A 84 1.82 -4.71 -14.72
C LEU A 84 1.10 -6.05 -14.84
N VAL A 85 -0.03 -6.21 -14.16
CA VAL A 85 -0.86 -7.43 -14.24
C VAL A 85 -1.38 -7.65 -15.66
N GLU A 86 -1.82 -6.61 -16.36
CA GLU A 86 -2.30 -6.70 -17.73
C GLU A 86 -1.17 -6.99 -18.71
N LYS A 87 -0.01 -6.36 -18.53
CA LYS A 87 1.20 -6.65 -19.32
C LYS A 87 1.69 -8.08 -19.08
N GLU A 88 1.66 -8.57 -17.85
CA GLU A 88 1.99 -9.95 -17.52
C GLU A 88 0.98 -10.94 -18.11
N LYS A 89 -0.32 -10.66 -17.99
CA LYS A 89 -1.38 -11.46 -18.65
C LYS A 89 -1.19 -11.52 -20.17
N LYS A 90 -0.83 -10.41 -20.79
CA LYS A 90 -0.67 -10.28 -22.25
C LYS A 90 0.64 -10.90 -22.75
N ASN A 91 1.72 -10.81 -21.97
CA ASN A 91 3.03 -11.33 -22.36
C ASN A 91 3.24 -12.82 -21.99
N HIS A 92 2.53 -13.34 -20.98
CA HIS A 92 2.69 -14.73 -20.50
C HIS A 92 1.54 -15.68 -20.89
N GLY A 93 0.70 -15.32 -21.87
CA GLY A 93 0.10 -16.30 -22.79
C GLY A 93 -0.87 -17.34 -22.19
N GLY A 94 -1.86 -16.94 -21.40
CA GLY A 94 -2.96 -17.81 -21.01
C GLY A 94 -2.82 -18.46 -19.61
N PRO A 95 -3.38 -19.66 -19.36
CA PRO A 95 -3.62 -20.21 -18.01
C PRO A 95 -2.36 -20.33 -17.13
N TYR A 96 -1.16 -20.35 -17.71
CA TYR A 96 0.10 -20.37 -16.98
C TYR A 96 0.50 -19.03 -16.35
N GLY A 97 0.12 -17.90 -16.95
CA GLY A 97 0.26 -16.58 -16.32
C GLY A 97 -0.64 -16.45 -15.08
N THR A 98 -1.82 -17.07 -15.12
CA THR A 98 -2.72 -17.18 -13.95
C THR A 98 -2.09 -18.03 -12.84
N TYR A 99 -1.43 -19.14 -13.18
CA TYR A 99 -0.72 -19.97 -12.20
C TYR A 99 0.46 -19.24 -11.56
N ALA A 100 1.31 -18.58 -12.35
CA ALA A 100 2.42 -17.78 -11.82
C ALA A 100 1.93 -16.65 -10.90
N GLY A 101 0.82 -15.98 -11.28
CA GLY A 101 0.18 -14.97 -10.43
C GLY A 101 -0.39 -15.54 -9.13
N LEU A 102 -1.01 -16.72 -9.16
CA LEU A 102 -1.51 -17.43 -7.97
C LEU A 102 -0.37 -17.83 -7.02
N VAL A 103 0.71 -18.41 -7.56
CA VAL A 103 1.90 -18.80 -6.80
C VAL A 103 2.53 -17.57 -6.17
N PHE A 104 2.73 -16.50 -6.93
CA PHE A 104 3.26 -15.23 -6.42
C PHE A 104 2.37 -14.63 -5.32
N GLY A 105 1.04 -14.61 -5.53
CA GLY A 105 0.07 -14.08 -4.57
C GLY A 105 0.08 -14.84 -3.25
N ASN A 106 0.12 -16.18 -3.28
CA ASN A 106 0.22 -17.01 -2.09
C ASN A 106 1.52 -16.74 -1.32
N MET A 107 2.65 -16.67 -2.04
CA MET A 107 3.95 -16.43 -1.41
C MET A 107 4.04 -15.03 -0.80
N LEU A 108 3.52 -14.01 -1.48
CA LEU A 108 3.44 -12.65 -0.93
C LEU A 108 2.61 -12.64 0.35
N SER A 109 1.45 -13.30 0.35
CA SER A 109 0.58 -13.41 1.52
C SER A 109 1.28 -14.08 2.71
N GLU A 110 2.02 -15.17 2.47
CA GLU A 110 2.85 -15.82 3.49
C GLU A 110 3.88 -14.87 4.08
N ARG A 111 4.67 -14.18 3.25
CA ARG A 111 5.72 -13.26 3.73
C ARG A 111 5.13 -12.07 4.50
N VAL A 112 3.97 -11.57 4.10
CA VAL A 112 3.24 -10.53 4.83
C VAL A 112 2.78 -11.03 6.20
N ASN A 113 2.27 -12.26 6.29
CA ASN A 113 1.86 -12.85 7.56
C ASN A 113 3.05 -13.10 8.49
N GLU A 114 4.18 -13.58 7.97
CA GLU A 114 5.43 -13.73 8.72
C GLU A 114 5.92 -12.37 9.25
N ALA A 115 5.92 -11.33 8.41
CA ALA A 115 6.25 -9.97 8.83
C ALA A 115 5.33 -9.50 9.98
N LYS A 116 4.01 -9.70 9.86
CA LYS A 116 3.06 -9.31 10.92
C LYS A 116 3.37 -9.99 12.25
N GLN A 117 3.72 -11.28 12.21
CA GLN A 117 4.10 -12.03 13.41
C GLN A 117 5.42 -11.54 14.02
N MET A 118 6.41 -11.22 13.20
CA MET A 118 7.73 -10.78 13.69
C MET A 118 7.71 -9.37 14.26
N PHE A 119 7.02 -8.44 13.60
CA PHE A 119 7.06 -7.02 13.96
C PHE A 119 5.93 -6.62 14.91
N GLY A 120 4.90 -7.48 15.11
CA GLY A 120 3.81 -7.24 16.07
C GLY A 120 3.01 -5.97 15.77
N SER A 121 3.09 -5.47 14.54
CA SER A 121 2.51 -4.20 14.13
C SER A 121 1.01 -4.36 13.83
N ASN A 122 0.20 -3.48 14.43
CA ASN A 122 -1.23 -3.34 14.08
C ASN A 122 -1.43 -2.46 12.85
N VAL A 123 -0.36 -1.88 12.31
CA VAL A 123 -0.37 -1.09 11.08
C VAL A 123 -0.36 -2.05 9.89
N GLU A 124 -1.00 -1.69 8.79
CA GLU A 124 -0.87 -2.49 7.57
C GLU A 124 0.59 -2.54 7.13
N TRP A 125 1.06 -3.72 6.72
CA TRP A 125 2.47 -4.01 6.46
C TRP A 125 3.13 -3.05 5.46
N ILE A 126 2.33 -2.44 4.58
CA ILE A 126 2.81 -1.56 3.53
C ILE A 126 3.21 -0.17 4.04
N PHE A 127 2.77 0.21 5.25
CA PHE A 127 3.11 1.48 5.91
C PHE A 127 4.16 1.32 7.01
N ASP A 128 4.68 0.11 7.20
CA ASP A 128 5.72 -0.19 8.17
C ASP A 128 7.02 -0.49 7.41
N ASP A 129 7.96 0.47 7.40
CA ASP A 129 9.21 0.39 6.64
C ASP A 129 10.02 -0.88 6.93
N ALA A 130 9.97 -1.38 8.17
CA ALA A 130 10.67 -2.60 8.57
C ALA A 130 10.00 -3.85 7.95
N MET A 131 8.67 -3.88 7.93
CA MET A 131 7.89 -4.93 7.27
C MET A 131 8.06 -4.90 5.75
N VAL A 132 8.02 -3.71 5.14
CA VAL A 132 8.25 -3.54 3.69
C VAL A 132 9.65 -4.02 3.31
N GLY A 133 10.67 -3.61 4.06
CA GLY A 133 12.05 -4.06 3.83
C GLY A 133 12.20 -5.58 3.92
N TYR A 134 11.59 -6.19 4.94
CA TYR A 134 11.57 -7.65 5.09
C TYR A 134 10.87 -8.35 3.91
N VAL A 135 9.63 -7.95 3.61
CA VAL A 135 8.84 -8.55 2.53
C VAL A 135 9.56 -8.40 1.19
N TYR A 136 10.15 -7.23 0.92
CA TYR A 136 10.94 -6.99 -0.29
C TYR A 136 12.12 -7.96 -0.42
N HIS A 137 12.97 -8.08 0.62
CA HIS A 137 14.12 -8.98 0.58
C HIS A 137 13.73 -10.46 0.50
N ALA A 138 12.70 -10.86 1.24
CA ALA A 138 12.19 -12.23 1.19
C ALA A 138 11.61 -12.56 -0.19
N MET A 139 10.86 -11.62 -0.77
CA MET A 139 10.31 -11.77 -2.11
C MET A 139 11.38 -11.74 -3.20
N GLN A 140 12.46 -10.95 -3.09
CA GLN A 140 13.55 -10.97 -4.07
C GLN A 140 14.21 -12.34 -4.19
N ASN A 141 14.51 -12.98 -3.06
CA ASN A 141 15.10 -14.31 -3.04
C ASN A 141 14.18 -15.35 -3.67
N THR A 142 12.87 -15.18 -3.49
CA THR A 142 11.89 -16.15 -3.99
C THR A 142 11.41 -15.87 -5.42
N ALA A 143 11.41 -14.60 -5.85
CA ALA A 143 11.15 -14.19 -7.23
C ALA A 143 12.20 -14.76 -8.19
N GLY A 144 13.46 -14.88 -7.76
CA GLY A 144 14.50 -15.58 -8.53
C GLY A 144 14.15 -17.05 -8.80
N LEU A 145 13.54 -17.75 -7.84
CA LEU A 145 13.10 -19.13 -8.01
C LEU A 145 11.89 -19.23 -8.94
N ILE A 146 10.91 -18.33 -8.79
CA ILE A 146 9.75 -18.25 -9.69
C ILE A 146 10.18 -17.97 -11.12
N ILE A 147 11.10 -17.03 -11.34
CA ILE A 147 11.63 -16.73 -12.69
C ILE A 147 12.32 -17.96 -13.27
N VAL A 148 13.13 -18.69 -12.49
CA VAL A 148 13.76 -19.92 -12.96
C VAL A 148 12.71 -20.99 -13.32
N ASP A 149 11.65 -21.13 -12.51
CA ASP A 149 10.63 -22.15 -12.74
C ASP A 149 9.67 -21.77 -13.88
N VAL A 150 9.30 -20.50 -14.01
CA VAL A 150 8.52 -19.96 -15.13
C VAL A 150 9.35 -20.01 -16.42
N VAL A 151 10.64 -19.67 -16.39
CA VAL A 151 11.53 -19.80 -17.56
C VAL A 151 11.74 -21.27 -17.93
N LYS A 152 11.88 -22.19 -16.97
CA LYS A 152 11.89 -23.64 -17.24
C LYS A 152 10.57 -24.09 -17.84
N THR A 153 9.45 -23.67 -17.28
CA THR A 153 8.10 -24.02 -17.77
C THR A 153 7.85 -23.46 -19.16
N TYR A 154 8.28 -22.23 -19.45
CA TYR A 154 8.18 -21.57 -20.75
C TYR A 154 9.10 -22.19 -21.79
N ARG A 155 10.33 -22.54 -21.39
CA ARG A 155 11.28 -23.29 -22.23
C ARG A 155 10.74 -24.68 -22.56
N ASN A 156 10.06 -25.32 -21.62
CA ASN A 156 9.42 -26.62 -21.79
C ASN A 156 8.10 -26.53 -22.58
N SER A 157 7.36 -25.42 -22.50
CA SER A 157 6.10 -25.22 -23.26
C SER A 157 6.33 -24.85 -24.73
N HIS A 158 7.55 -24.43 -25.10
CA HIS A 158 7.99 -24.25 -26.48
C HIS A 158 8.74 -25.47 -27.05
N GLN A 159 8.97 -26.52 -26.25
CA GLN A 159 9.39 -27.79 -26.82
C GLN A 159 8.17 -28.47 -27.45
N PRO A 160 8.30 -29.05 -28.67
CA PRO A 160 7.23 -29.87 -29.22
C PRO A 160 6.87 -30.96 -28.20
N ILE A 161 5.58 -31.21 -27.98
CA ILE A 161 5.10 -32.13 -26.93
C ILE A 161 5.76 -33.52 -27.01
N SER A 162 6.17 -33.94 -28.20
CA SER A 162 6.93 -35.16 -28.46
C SER A 162 8.29 -35.19 -27.75
N MET A 163 8.98 -34.06 -27.64
CA MET A 163 10.26 -33.96 -26.93
C MET A 163 10.06 -34.03 -25.42
N MET A 164 9.01 -33.39 -24.90
CA MET A 164 8.63 -33.48 -23.48
C MET A 164 8.24 -34.92 -23.12
N ALA A 165 7.39 -35.55 -23.92
CA ALA A 165 6.96 -36.93 -23.71
C ALA A 165 8.14 -37.92 -23.74
N ARG A 166 9.09 -37.77 -24.68
CA ARG A 166 10.35 -38.55 -24.69
C ARG A 166 11.20 -38.31 -23.45
N GLY A 167 11.32 -37.06 -23.00
CA GLY A 167 12.06 -36.71 -21.78
C GLY A 167 11.47 -37.35 -20.52
N LEU A 168 10.16 -37.59 -20.51
CA LEU A 168 9.44 -38.30 -19.43
C LEU A 168 9.42 -39.82 -19.61
N GLY A 169 10.09 -40.37 -20.64
CA GLY A 169 10.09 -41.81 -20.93
C GLY A 169 8.75 -42.36 -21.43
N ILE A 170 7.86 -41.50 -21.93
CA ILE A 170 6.56 -41.89 -22.48
C ILE A 170 6.78 -42.34 -23.93
N ASP A 171 6.35 -43.56 -24.28
CA ASP A 171 6.32 -44.01 -25.67
C ASP A 171 5.29 -43.22 -26.48
N ILE A 172 5.77 -42.61 -27.56
CA ILE A 172 5.01 -41.71 -28.43
C ILE A 172 4.82 -42.24 -29.85
N GLU A 173 5.33 -43.43 -30.19
CA GLU A 173 5.15 -43.96 -31.54
C GLU A 173 3.66 -44.17 -31.85
N GLY A 174 3.20 -43.58 -32.97
CA GLY A 174 1.82 -43.67 -33.42
C GLY A 174 0.82 -42.79 -32.67
N LEU A 175 1.23 -41.97 -31.69
CA LEU A 175 0.33 -41.08 -30.97
C LEU A 175 0.09 -39.77 -31.73
N THR A 176 -1.14 -39.28 -31.67
CA THR A 176 -1.47 -37.90 -32.08
C THR A 176 -0.95 -36.90 -31.04
N GLU A 177 -0.87 -35.62 -31.43
CA GLU A 177 -0.43 -34.55 -30.52
C GLU A 177 -1.32 -34.46 -29.27
N ASP A 178 -2.63 -34.61 -29.43
CA ASP A 178 -3.58 -34.57 -28.31
C ASP A 178 -3.41 -35.77 -27.37
N GLN A 179 -3.19 -36.98 -27.92
CA GLN A 179 -2.91 -38.18 -27.12
C GLN A 179 -1.57 -38.06 -26.36
N MET A 180 -0.56 -37.41 -26.96
CA MET A 180 0.68 -37.11 -26.26
C MET A 180 0.46 -36.12 -25.11
N ARG A 181 -0.32 -35.06 -25.33
CA ARG A 181 -0.67 -34.08 -24.28
C ARG A 181 -1.41 -34.73 -23.12
N GLU A 182 -2.35 -35.62 -23.41
CA GLU A 182 -3.11 -36.36 -22.40
C GLU A 182 -2.20 -37.26 -21.55
N LYS A 183 -1.33 -38.07 -22.19
CA LYS A 183 -0.38 -38.92 -21.47
C LYS A 183 0.62 -38.14 -20.62
N VAL A 184 1.11 -37.01 -21.12
CA VAL A 184 2.01 -36.13 -20.37
C VAL A 184 1.28 -35.55 -19.15
N ALA A 185 0.05 -35.09 -19.31
CA ALA A 185 -0.75 -34.57 -18.21
C ALA A 185 -1.01 -35.64 -17.13
N ASP A 186 -1.33 -36.87 -17.52
CA ASP A 186 -1.56 -37.97 -16.58
C ASP A 186 -0.29 -38.40 -15.86
N HIS A 187 0.86 -38.40 -16.55
CA HIS A 187 2.15 -38.64 -15.92
C HIS A 187 2.42 -37.63 -14.80
N PHE A 188 2.17 -36.34 -15.03
CA PHE A 188 2.33 -35.32 -13.99
C PHE A 188 1.34 -35.49 -12.84
N LYS A 189 0.08 -35.86 -13.08
CA LYS A 189 -0.88 -36.12 -11.99
C LYS A 189 -0.43 -37.28 -11.10
N GLN A 190 0.14 -38.33 -11.67
CA GLN A 190 0.61 -39.51 -10.93
C GLN A 190 1.89 -39.25 -10.13
N HIS A 191 2.72 -38.30 -10.56
CA HIS A 191 4.03 -38.01 -9.96
C HIS A 191 4.10 -36.61 -9.31
N ALA A 192 2.97 -35.92 -9.19
CA ALA A 192 2.92 -34.62 -8.53
C ALA A 192 3.31 -34.80 -7.05
N PRO A 193 4.23 -33.97 -6.52
CA PRO A 193 4.55 -34.01 -5.10
C PRO A 193 3.28 -33.66 -4.29
N PRO A 194 3.07 -34.31 -3.12
CA PRO A 194 1.93 -34.02 -2.28
C PRO A 194 1.97 -32.54 -1.85
N LEU A 195 0.85 -31.84 -2.05
CA LEU A 195 0.66 -30.49 -1.54
C LEU A 195 0.71 -30.56 -0.01
N ARG A 196 1.73 -29.94 0.58
CA ARG A 196 1.89 -29.83 2.03
C ARG A 196 1.16 -28.62 2.57
#